data_AF-A0A4W3GRG8-F1
#
_entry.id   AF-A0A4W3GRG8-F1
#
_cell.length_a   1.000
_cell.length_b   1.000
_cell.length_c   1.000
_cell.angle_alpha   90.00
_cell.angle_beta   90.00
_cell.angle_gamma   90.00
#
_symmetry.space_group_name_H-M   'P 1'
#
loop_
_entity.id
_entity.type
_entity.pdbx_description
1 polymer ?
#
loop_
_entity_poly.entity_id
_entity_poly.type
_entity_poly.pdbx_seq_one_letter_code
_entity_poly.pdbx_strand_id
1 'polypeptide(L)'
;LLTPYQSVCSVLSAGSGLLYMPCPAHPVIAVGPSAPLSPPSVTPSHSPFALLPPSPPSRHALSPSSSTAPTTSTFIFASAIMLQYSIECLPSPLQQGKNIVVFYGSQTGTAEEFANRLSKDTQRYGMRGMATDPEEYDMSELSRLTEIENSLAMFCVATYGEGDPTDNAQDFYDWLQETDADLSGVKYTVFGLGNKTYEHFNAMGKYLDKRLEELGAERIFDLGVGDDDGNLEEDFITWREQFWPALCEYFGVEATDEDSSIRQYELLVHNDVNMNKVYTGEMGRLKSYEIQKPPFDAKNPFLASVSVNRKLNKGGERHLMHLELDISGSKIRYDSGDHVAVFPTNDAKIVTDIGKILNTDLDIVFSLNNLDEESNKKHPFPCPTTYRTALSHYLDITNPPRTNVLYELAQYASDSKAQEFLRKMASSSSDGKVQLRCTESGKN
;
A
#
# COMPACT_ATOMS: atom_id res chain seq x y z
N LEU A 1 -22.47 -0.92 -44.27
CA LEU A 1 -21.95 -1.01 -45.65
C LEU A 1 -21.55 0.39 -46.08
N LEU A 2 -20.29 0.53 -46.49
CA LEU A 2 -19.63 1.67 -47.17
C LEU A 2 -19.04 2.81 -46.29
N THR A 3 -17.76 2.62 -45.94
CA THR A 3 -16.68 3.62 -46.07
C THR A 3 -16.19 3.63 -47.55
N PRO A 4 -15.45 4.64 -48.07
CA PRO A 4 -14.03 4.85 -47.72
C PRO A 4 -13.47 6.30 -47.75
N TYR A 5 -12.36 6.42 -47.03
CA TYR A 5 -11.25 7.39 -47.04
C TYR A 5 -11.00 8.26 -48.30
N GLN A 6 -10.61 9.53 -48.07
CA GLN A 6 -9.41 10.13 -48.67
C GLN A 6 -8.93 11.42 -47.94
N SER A 7 -7.61 11.51 -47.80
CA SER A 7 -6.76 12.51 -47.12
C SER A 7 -6.70 13.88 -47.80
N VAL A 8 -6.42 14.98 -47.05
CA VAL A 8 -5.55 16.10 -47.46
C VAL A 8 -4.94 16.82 -46.22
N CYS A 9 -3.64 17.12 -46.30
CA CYS A 9 -2.82 17.86 -45.34
C CYS A 9 -3.01 19.40 -45.35
N SER A 10 -2.63 20.01 -44.21
CA SER A 10 -1.95 21.32 -44.03
C SER A 10 -2.64 22.63 -44.42
N VAL A 11 -2.90 23.50 -43.42
CA VAL A 11 -2.77 24.98 -43.50
C VAL A 11 -2.44 25.58 -42.11
N LEU A 12 -1.22 26.13 -42.01
CA LEU A 12 -0.76 27.38 -41.34
C LEU A 12 -1.35 27.85 -39.99
N SER A 13 -0.43 27.89 -39.02
CA SER A 13 -0.08 29.04 -38.15
C SER A 13 -0.95 30.31 -38.26
N ALA A 14 -1.63 30.64 -37.16
CA ALA A 14 -1.85 32.02 -36.74
C ALA A 14 -1.71 32.09 -35.21
N GLY A 15 -0.72 32.85 -34.75
CA GLY A 15 -0.50 33.10 -33.34
C GLY A 15 -1.54 34.05 -32.75
N SER A 16 -1.86 33.80 -31.49
CA SER A 16 -2.27 34.83 -30.55
C SER A 16 -1.85 34.33 -29.18
N GLY A 17 -0.76 34.91 -28.68
CA GLY A 17 -0.29 34.71 -27.33
C GLY A 17 -1.28 35.30 -26.34
N LEU A 18 -1.58 34.51 -25.32
CA LEU A 18 -2.04 35.00 -24.02
C LEU A 18 -1.27 34.21 -22.98
N LEU A 19 -0.37 34.92 -22.31
CA LEU A 19 0.36 34.47 -21.13
C LEU A 19 -0.61 33.89 -20.11
N TYR A 20 -0.36 32.65 -19.66
CA TYR A 20 -0.86 32.18 -18.38
C TYR A 20 0.34 31.83 -17.50
N MET A 21 0.57 32.68 -16.50
CA MET A 21 1.37 32.35 -15.33
C MET A 21 0.64 31.28 -14.50
N PRO A 22 1.36 30.32 -13.89
CA PRO A 22 0.80 29.51 -12.82
C PRO A 22 1.08 30.12 -11.43
N CYS A 23 0.20 29.76 -10.49
CA CYS A 23 0.21 29.94 -9.02
C CYS A 23 -0.38 31.23 -8.41
N PRO A 24 -0.93 31.17 -7.17
CA PRO A 24 -1.07 30.02 -6.25
C PRO A 24 -2.49 29.76 -5.70
N ALA A 25 -2.54 28.75 -4.84
CA ALA A 25 -3.66 28.08 -4.18
C ALA A 25 -4.64 28.92 -3.34
N HIS A 26 -5.83 28.31 -3.17
CA HIS A 26 -6.82 28.39 -2.07
C HIS A 26 -7.38 29.74 -1.59
N PRO A 27 -8.66 29.71 -1.16
CA PRO A 27 -8.89 29.61 0.27
C PRO A 27 -9.84 28.48 0.68
N VAL A 28 -9.43 27.81 1.76
CA VAL A 28 -10.26 27.03 2.68
C VAL A 28 -11.35 27.93 3.25
N ILE A 29 -12.62 27.53 3.13
CA ILE A 29 -13.72 28.21 3.83
C ILE A 29 -13.79 27.64 5.24
N ALA A 30 -13.28 28.42 6.21
CA ALA A 30 -13.52 28.21 7.63
C ALA A 30 -15.01 28.43 7.95
N VAL A 31 -15.63 27.46 8.63
CA VAL A 31 -16.97 27.58 9.19
C VAL A 31 -16.87 28.32 10.52
N GLY A 32 -17.43 29.54 10.59
CA GLY A 32 -17.60 30.27 11.86
C GLY A 32 -18.77 29.72 12.68
N PRO A 33 -18.73 29.78 14.02
CA PRO A 33 -19.77 29.23 14.87
C PRO A 33 -21.03 30.09 14.83
N SER A 34 -22.17 29.49 14.49
CA SER A 34 -23.49 30.06 14.66
C SER A 34 -23.92 30.00 16.14
N ALA A 35 -24.47 31.11 16.63
CA ALA A 35 -24.85 31.33 18.02
C ALA A 35 -25.92 30.33 18.53
N PRO A 36 -25.89 29.92 19.81
CA PRO A 36 -26.92 29.07 20.39
C PRO A 36 -28.19 29.86 20.73
N LEU A 37 -29.34 29.34 20.29
CA LEU A 37 -30.67 29.80 20.68
C LEU A 37 -30.98 29.37 22.13
N SER A 38 -31.41 30.33 22.94
CA SER A 38 -31.81 30.17 24.34
C SER A 38 -33.05 29.28 24.52
N PRO A 39 -33.12 28.40 25.53
CA PRO A 39 -34.38 27.76 25.94
C PRO A 39 -35.19 28.66 26.89
N PRO A 40 -36.54 28.60 26.87
CA PRO A 40 -37.35 29.36 27.81
C PRO A 40 -37.39 28.69 29.20
N SER A 41 -37.37 29.56 30.20
CA SER A 41 -37.48 29.32 31.64
C SER A 41 -38.87 28.83 32.05
N VAL A 42 -38.95 27.80 32.91
CA VAL A 42 -40.07 27.57 33.83
C VAL A 42 -39.53 27.22 35.21
N THR A 43 -40.02 27.95 36.22
CA THR A 43 -39.66 27.93 37.64
C THR A 43 -40.42 26.84 38.43
N PRO A 44 -39.99 26.53 39.67
CA PRO A 44 -40.20 25.23 40.33
C PRO A 44 -41.37 25.22 41.34
N SER A 45 -41.80 24.02 41.75
CA SER A 45 -42.56 23.82 42.99
C SER A 45 -41.90 22.77 43.90
N HIS A 46 -41.78 23.15 45.17
CA HIS A 46 -41.14 22.48 46.32
C HIS A 46 -41.97 21.28 46.85
N SER A 47 -41.36 20.07 46.98
CA SER A 47 -40.89 19.35 48.22
C SER A 47 -42.01 18.74 49.12
N PRO A 48 -41.80 17.79 50.09
CA PRO A 48 -40.54 17.33 50.74
C PRO A 48 -40.35 15.82 51.11
N PHE A 49 -39.10 15.46 51.46
CA PHE A 49 -38.59 14.43 52.42
C PHE A 49 -38.85 12.91 52.16
N ALA A 50 -37.93 11.96 52.38
CA ALA A 50 -37.01 11.76 53.51
C ALA A 50 -35.76 10.89 53.20
N LEU A 51 -34.81 10.87 54.15
CA LEU A 51 -33.44 10.33 54.12
C LEU A 51 -33.28 8.98 54.85
N LEU A 52 -32.33 8.16 54.34
CA LEU A 52 -31.38 7.19 55.00
C LEU A 52 -31.90 5.86 55.60
N PRO A 53 -31.05 4.82 55.88
CA PRO A 53 -29.65 4.50 55.48
C PRO A 53 -29.42 3.00 55.02
N PRO A 54 -28.15 2.55 54.73
CA PRO A 54 -27.81 1.18 54.26
C PRO A 54 -27.09 0.28 55.29
N SER A 55 -26.99 -1.05 55.04
CA SER A 55 -25.94 -2.07 55.45
C SER A 55 -26.51 -3.48 55.78
N PRO A 56 -25.73 -4.60 55.90
CA PRO A 56 -24.69 -5.16 55.01
C PRO A 56 -24.77 -6.75 54.92
N PRO A 57 -23.69 -7.60 54.82
CA PRO A 57 -23.70 -8.83 54.00
C PRO A 57 -23.59 -10.16 54.79
N SER A 58 -23.73 -11.32 54.12
CA SER A 58 -23.46 -12.63 54.73
C SER A 58 -22.50 -13.49 53.89
N ARG A 59 -21.36 -13.81 54.52
CA ARG A 59 -20.40 -14.86 54.15
C ARG A 59 -20.91 -16.22 54.65
N HIS A 60 -20.61 -17.30 53.92
CA HIS A 60 -20.27 -18.59 54.55
C HIS A 60 -19.22 -19.32 53.70
N ALA A 61 -18.09 -19.58 54.34
CA ALA A 61 -17.05 -20.52 53.92
C ALA A 61 -17.28 -21.86 54.62
N LEU A 62 -16.89 -22.98 54.01
CA LEU A 62 -16.35 -24.18 54.69
C LEU A 62 -15.56 -25.03 53.67
N SER A 63 -14.56 -25.74 54.20
CA SER A 63 -13.32 -26.22 53.57
C SER A 63 -13.26 -27.77 53.47
N PRO A 64 -12.12 -28.48 53.28
CA PRO A 64 -11.98 -29.51 52.24
C PRO A 64 -11.76 -30.95 52.76
N SER A 65 -11.82 -31.95 51.88
CA SER A 65 -11.26 -33.28 52.17
C SER A 65 -10.79 -34.03 50.92
N SER A 66 -9.58 -34.55 51.03
CA SER A 66 -8.80 -35.41 50.13
C SER A 66 -9.38 -36.82 49.90
N SER A 67 -9.18 -37.42 48.71
CA SER A 67 -8.42 -38.68 48.55
C SER A 67 -8.47 -39.25 47.11
N THR A 68 -7.28 -39.65 46.62
CA THR A 68 -6.97 -40.85 45.79
C THR A 68 -7.56 -41.03 44.39
N ALA A 69 -6.64 -41.09 43.40
CA ALA A 69 -6.78 -41.70 42.08
C ALA A 69 -6.89 -43.26 42.19
N PRO A 70 -7.22 -44.07 41.14
CA PRO A 70 -6.56 -44.03 39.82
C PRO A 70 -7.37 -44.41 38.54
N THR A 71 -6.73 -44.15 37.40
CA THR A 71 -6.72 -44.89 36.11
C THR A 71 -7.87 -44.75 35.07
N THR A 72 -7.42 -44.29 33.89
CA THR A 72 -7.86 -44.61 32.50
C THR A 72 -9.31 -44.36 32.10
N SER A 73 -9.53 -43.33 31.28
CA SER A 73 -9.95 -43.54 29.88
C SER A 73 -9.88 -42.25 29.08
N THR A 74 -9.68 -42.41 27.79
CA THR A 74 -9.21 -41.46 26.81
C THR A 74 -10.36 -40.65 26.18
N PHE A 75 -10.01 -39.46 25.67
CA PHE A 75 -10.60 -38.71 24.54
C PHE A 75 -11.78 -37.72 24.73
N ILE A 76 -11.46 -36.48 24.30
CA ILE A 76 -12.27 -35.40 23.69
C ILE A 76 -12.81 -34.28 24.60
N PHE A 77 -12.23 -33.07 24.46
CA PHE A 77 -12.83 -31.77 24.11
C PHE A 77 -11.70 -30.71 24.21
N ALA A 78 -11.05 -30.35 23.10
CA ALA A 78 -11.34 -29.18 22.27
C ALA A 78 -11.11 -27.81 22.97
N SER A 79 -9.90 -27.29 22.73
CA SER A 79 -9.63 -25.92 22.26
C SER A 79 -10.15 -24.73 23.07
N ALA A 80 -9.31 -24.22 23.97
CA ALA A 80 -9.16 -22.78 24.18
C ALA A 80 -7.86 -22.34 23.49
N ILE A 81 -7.93 -22.06 22.19
CA ILE A 81 -6.84 -21.41 21.47
C ILE A 81 -6.95 -19.92 21.81
N MET A 82 -6.03 -19.47 22.66
CA MET A 82 -5.69 -18.06 22.78
C MET A 82 -5.26 -17.60 21.39
N LEU A 83 -5.92 -16.58 20.85
CA LEU A 83 -5.50 -15.91 19.63
C LEU A 83 -4.24 -15.08 19.99
N GLN A 84 -3.10 -15.76 20.07
CA GLN A 84 -1.80 -15.10 20.09
C GLN A 84 -1.54 -14.69 18.63
N TYR A 85 -1.56 -13.39 18.34
CA TYR A 85 -0.90 -12.86 17.15
C TYR A 85 0.57 -13.25 17.29
N SER A 86 1.05 -14.18 16.45
CA SER A 86 2.47 -14.48 16.34
C SER A 86 3.10 -13.30 15.63
N ILE A 87 3.78 -12.41 16.36
CA ILE A 87 4.79 -11.54 15.78
C ILE A 87 5.87 -12.49 15.27
N GLU A 88 6.04 -12.57 13.95
CA GLU A 88 7.12 -13.36 13.37
C GLU A 88 8.42 -12.61 13.67
N CYS A 89 9.44 -13.30 14.20
CA CYS A 89 10.80 -12.77 14.16
C CYS A 89 11.09 -12.39 12.70
N LEU A 90 11.85 -11.30 12.44
CA LEU A 90 12.37 -10.98 11.10
C LEU A 90 12.64 -12.29 10.34
N PRO A 91 12.08 -12.49 9.15
CA PRO A 91 12.05 -13.80 8.52
C PRO A 91 13.51 -14.17 8.35
N SER A 92 14.01 -15.10 9.18
CA SER A 92 15.45 -15.13 9.47
C SER A 92 16.18 -15.22 8.13
N PRO A 93 16.86 -14.17 7.64
CA PRO A 93 17.40 -14.23 6.29
C PRO A 93 18.47 -15.36 6.20
N LEU A 94 18.99 -15.74 7.38
CA LEU A 94 19.73 -16.95 7.73
C LEU A 94 19.15 -18.28 7.22
N GLN A 95 17.82 -18.45 7.15
CA GLN A 95 17.21 -19.73 6.73
C GLN A 95 16.97 -19.83 5.22
N GLN A 96 16.96 -18.70 4.50
CA GLN A 96 16.49 -18.62 3.11
C GLN A 96 17.60 -18.27 2.10
N GLY A 97 18.84 -18.08 2.58
CA GLY A 97 19.97 -17.64 1.76
C GLY A 97 19.73 -16.28 1.11
N LYS A 98 18.89 -15.45 1.74
CA LYS A 98 18.61 -14.06 1.33
C LYS A 98 19.48 -13.14 2.15
N ASN A 99 20.20 -12.26 1.50
CA ASN A 99 21.13 -11.32 2.13
C ASN A 99 20.62 -9.87 2.12
N ILE A 100 19.62 -9.55 1.30
CA ILE A 100 19.04 -8.20 1.26
C ILE A 100 17.59 -8.24 1.73
N VAL A 101 17.21 -7.32 2.60
CA VAL A 101 15.82 -7.11 3.02
C VAL A 101 15.43 -5.68 2.72
N VAL A 102 14.30 -5.47 2.05
CA VAL A 102 13.77 -4.16 1.67
C VAL A 102 12.44 -3.92 2.39
N PHE A 103 12.45 -3.07 3.41
CA PHE A 103 11.25 -2.69 4.14
C PHE A 103 10.52 -1.55 3.41
N TYR A 104 9.19 -1.56 3.46
CA TYR A 104 8.38 -0.46 2.93
C TYR A 104 7.44 0.16 3.97
N GLY A 105 7.53 1.46 4.18
CA GLY A 105 6.50 2.25 4.87
C GLY A 105 5.59 2.89 3.83
N SER A 106 4.37 2.37 3.66
CA SER A 106 3.50 2.69 2.52
C SER A 106 2.03 2.79 2.92
N GLN A 107 1.36 3.90 2.57
CA GLN A 107 -0.09 4.03 2.75
C GLN A 107 -0.87 3.67 1.47
N THR A 108 -0.38 4.10 0.31
CA THR A 108 -1.06 4.01 -1.00
C THR A 108 -0.34 3.09 -1.98
N GLY A 109 0.64 2.31 -1.51
CA GLY A 109 1.33 1.27 -2.31
C GLY A 109 2.59 1.73 -3.05
N THR A 110 2.93 3.04 -3.09
CA THR A 110 4.08 3.54 -3.86
C THR A 110 5.42 3.04 -3.31
N ALA A 111 5.64 3.13 -1.99
CA ALA A 111 6.87 2.66 -1.37
C ALA A 111 6.98 1.12 -1.44
N GLU A 112 5.85 0.42 -1.33
CA GLU A 112 5.78 -1.04 -1.53
C GLU A 112 6.21 -1.42 -2.95
N GLU A 113 5.76 -0.69 -3.97
CA GLU A 113 6.18 -0.94 -5.36
C GLU A 113 7.69 -0.73 -5.54
N PHE A 114 8.25 0.35 -5.00
CA PHE A 114 9.69 0.61 -5.04
C PHE A 114 10.48 -0.47 -4.31
N ALA A 115 10.05 -0.91 -3.13
CA ALA A 115 10.70 -1.99 -2.41
C ALA A 115 10.71 -3.30 -3.21
N ASN A 116 9.57 -3.67 -3.81
CA ASN A 116 9.46 -4.86 -4.67
C ASN A 116 10.34 -4.77 -5.93
N ARG A 117 10.57 -3.57 -6.47
CA ARG A 117 11.50 -3.36 -7.60
C ARG A 117 12.95 -3.58 -7.15
N LEU A 118 13.35 -3.02 -6.01
CA LEU A 118 14.70 -3.20 -5.47
C LEU A 118 14.98 -4.66 -5.11
N SER A 119 14.01 -5.36 -4.51
CA SER A 119 14.17 -6.78 -4.17
C SER A 119 14.31 -7.68 -5.40
N LYS A 120 13.72 -7.31 -6.54
CA LYS A 120 13.91 -8.02 -7.81
C LYS A 120 15.25 -7.74 -8.44
N ASP A 121 15.67 -6.47 -8.39
CA ASP A 121 16.95 -6.03 -8.96
C ASP A 121 18.13 -6.77 -8.30
N THR A 122 18.04 -7.19 -7.04
CA THR A 122 19.13 -7.95 -6.37
C THR A 122 19.58 -9.17 -7.17
N GLN A 123 18.65 -9.88 -7.83
CA GLN A 123 18.95 -11.10 -8.58
C GLN A 123 19.91 -10.83 -9.74
N ARG A 124 19.84 -9.62 -10.33
CA ARG A 124 20.72 -9.16 -11.41
C ARG A 124 22.15 -8.86 -10.95
N TYR A 125 22.37 -8.79 -9.64
CA TYR A 125 23.67 -8.51 -9.03
C TYR A 125 24.19 -9.71 -8.22
N GLY A 126 23.69 -10.91 -8.52
CA GLY A 126 24.09 -12.14 -7.81
C GLY A 126 23.65 -12.20 -6.34
N MET A 127 22.72 -11.33 -5.93
CA MET A 127 22.22 -11.23 -4.56
C MET A 127 20.75 -11.68 -4.47
N ARG A 128 20.30 -12.04 -3.27
CA ARG A 128 18.93 -12.50 -3.05
C ARG A 128 18.23 -11.58 -2.06
N GLY A 129 17.26 -10.84 -2.56
CA GLY A 129 16.46 -9.87 -1.84
C GLY A 129 15.04 -10.35 -1.55
N MET A 130 14.44 -9.76 -0.52
CA MET A 130 12.98 -9.79 -0.31
C MET A 130 12.46 -8.40 0.02
N ALA A 131 11.21 -8.12 -0.35
CA ALA A 131 10.49 -6.92 0.08
C ALA A 131 9.46 -7.30 1.15
N THR A 132 9.38 -6.53 2.23
CA THR A 132 8.57 -6.90 3.40
C THR A 132 7.98 -5.71 4.15
N ASP A 133 6.85 -5.93 4.82
CA ASP A 133 6.17 -4.91 5.63
C ASP A 133 6.80 -4.87 7.03
N PRO A 134 7.30 -3.72 7.53
CA PRO A 134 7.83 -3.62 8.88
C PRO A 134 6.80 -3.92 9.99
N GLU A 135 5.48 -3.76 9.75
CA GLU A 135 4.43 -4.09 10.73
C GLU A 135 4.38 -5.61 11.04
N GLU A 136 4.84 -6.45 10.10
CA GLU A 136 4.79 -7.91 10.24
C GLU A 136 5.95 -8.49 11.06
N TYR A 137 6.93 -7.67 11.44
CA TYR A 137 8.16 -8.14 12.10
C TYR A 137 8.54 -7.34 13.34
N ASP A 138 9.24 -8.02 14.24
CA ASP A 138 9.94 -7.36 15.34
C ASP A 138 11.23 -6.71 14.85
N MET A 139 11.22 -5.38 14.74
CA MET A 139 12.35 -4.59 14.25
C MET A 139 13.52 -4.53 15.25
N SER A 140 13.34 -4.97 16.51
CA SER A 140 14.46 -5.11 17.45
C SER A 140 15.50 -6.14 17.02
N GLU A 141 15.10 -7.07 16.15
CA GLU A 141 15.95 -8.13 15.61
C GLU A 141 16.85 -7.65 14.45
N LEU A 142 16.80 -6.37 14.05
CA LEU A 142 17.65 -5.81 12.97
C LEU A 142 19.14 -6.07 13.18
N SER A 143 19.61 -6.10 14.44
CA SER A 143 20.99 -6.39 14.80
C SER A 143 21.46 -7.77 14.30
N ARG A 144 20.55 -8.74 14.16
CA ARG A 144 20.85 -10.10 13.67
C ARG A 144 21.14 -10.15 12.18
N LEU A 145 20.90 -9.06 11.42
CA LEU A 145 21.36 -8.98 10.03
C LEU A 145 22.88 -9.13 9.93
N THR A 146 23.63 -8.77 10.98
CA THR A 146 25.08 -8.94 11.04
C THR A 146 25.54 -10.40 11.04
N GLU A 147 24.65 -11.35 11.35
CA GLU A 147 24.92 -12.79 11.29
C GLU A 147 24.98 -13.32 9.84
N ILE A 148 24.51 -12.53 8.87
CA ILE A 148 24.43 -12.90 7.46
C ILE A 148 25.55 -12.20 6.68
N GLU A 149 26.29 -12.97 5.89
CA GLU A 149 27.34 -12.43 5.03
C GLU A 149 26.75 -11.53 3.93
N ASN A 150 27.40 -10.40 3.68
CA ASN A 150 26.98 -9.40 2.69
C ASN A 150 25.52 -8.95 2.87
N SER A 151 25.11 -8.75 4.12
CA SER A 151 23.76 -8.33 4.44
C SER A 151 23.52 -6.83 4.25
N LEU A 152 22.30 -6.46 3.84
CA LEU A 152 21.87 -5.06 3.70
C LEU A 152 20.39 -4.91 4.06
N ALA A 153 20.08 -3.92 4.88
CA ALA A 153 18.72 -3.43 5.10
C ALA A 153 18.44 -2.19 4.24
N MET A 154 17.42 -2.26 3.40
CA MET A 154 16.98 -1.15 2.58
C MET A 154 15.61 -0.67 3.07
N PHE A 155 15.38 0.64 3.07
CA PHE A 155 14.11 1.20 3.54
C PHE A 155 13.52 2.15 2.49
N CYS A 156 12.36 1.80 1.95
CA CYS A 156 11.53 2.69 1.13
C CYS A 156 10.41 3.24 2.03
N VAL A 157 10.49 4.48 2.50
CA VAL A 157 9.53 5.00 3.50
C VAL A 157 8.86 6.27 3.02
N ALA A 158 7.53 6.26 3.00
CA ALA A 158 6.72 7.45 2.74
C ALA A 158 6.46 8.24 4.04
N THR A 159 6.30 9.55 3.88
CA THR A 159 5.88 10.46 4.96
C THR A 159 4.40 10.79 4.79
N TYR A 160 3.62 10.73 5.86
CA TYR A 160 2.19 11.03 5.89
C TYR A 160 1.86 12.09 6.96
N GLY A 161 0.62 12.60 6.92
CA GLY A 161 0.13 13.58 7.92
C GLY A 161 1.01 14.83 8.01
N GLU A 162 1.40 15.18 9.23
CA GLU A 162 2.25 16.35 9.52
C GLU A 162 3.71 15.92 9.76
N GLY A 163 4.23 15.06 8.88
CA GLY A 163 5.59 14.52 9.00
C GLY A 163 5.68 13.17 9.71
N ASP A 164 4.53 12.53 9.93
CA ASP A 164 4.38 11.24 10.59
C ASP A 164 4.79 10.07 9.68
N PRO A 165 5.12 8.89 10.25
CA PRO A 165 5.26 7.65 9.49
C PRO A 165 3.93 7.24 8.84
N THR A 166 3.99 6.29 7.90
CA THR A 166 2.80 5.56 7.45
C THR A 166 2.28 4.64 8.54
N ASP A 167 1.00 4.26 8.48
CA ASP A 167 0.36 3.43 9.51
C ASP A 167 1.15 2.12 9.75
N ASN A 168 1.58 1.46 8.67
CA ASN A 168 2.34 0.19 8.73
C ASN A 168 3.79 0.36 9.24
N ALA A 169 4.28 1.59 9.38
CA ALA A 169 5.61 1.89 9.90
C ALA A 169 5.58 2.52 11.30
N GLN A 170 4.38 2.69 11.90
CA GLN A 170 4.22 3.36 13.18
C GLN A 170 4.96 2.64 14.31
N ASP A 171 4.76 1.32 14.46
CA ASP A 171 5.43 0.54 15.50
C ASP A 171 6.97 0.59 15.38
N PHE A 172 7.48 0.59 14.14
CA PHE A 172 8.91 0.73 13.87
C PHE A 172 9.44 2.12 14.25
N TYR A 173 8.66 3.17 13.93
CA TYR A 173 8.98 4.54 14.31
C TYR A 173 9.03 4.71 15.84
N ASP A 174 8.03 4.19 16.55
CA ASP A 174 7.97 4.23 18.02
C ASP A 174 9.16 3.49 18.63
N TRP A 175 9.49 2.31 18.12
CA TRP A 175 10.68 1.56 18.54
C TRP A 175 11.97 2.37 18.35
N LEU A 176 12.15 3.03 17.20
CA LEU A 176 13.32 3.87 16.93
C LEU A 176 13.46 5.04 17.91
N GLN A 177 12.34 5.62 18.37
CA GLN A 177 12.35 6.71 19.34
C GLN A 177 12.82 6.26 20.72
N GLU A 178 12.43 5.06 21.14
CA GLU A 178 12.67 4.56 22.50
C GLU A 178 13.96 3.76 22.65
N THR A 179 14.40 3.08 21.58
CA THR A 179 15.50 2.11 21.64
C THR A 179 16.86 2.76 21.86
N ASP A 180 17.71 2.06 22.60
CA ASP A 180 19.15 2.30 22.75
C ASP A 180 19.98 1.12 22.21
N ALA A 181 19.39 0.29 21.37
CA ALA A 181 20.03 -0.87 20.77
C ALA A 181 21.28 -0.48 19.95
N ASP A 182 22.32 -1.29 20.03
CA ASP A 182 23.52 -1.16 19.21
C ASP A 182 23.32 -1.90 17.87
N LEU A 183 23.27 -1.12 16.78
CA LEU A 183 23.18 -1.62 15.41
C LEU A 183 24.54 -1.61 14.71
N SER A 184 25.64 -1.58 15.46
CA SER A 184 27.00 -1.70 14.93
C SER A 184 27.15 -2.89 13.98
N GLY A 185 27.59 -2.60 12.77
CA GLY A 185 27.79 -3.60 11.71
C GLY A 185 26.56 -3.85 10.83
N VAL A 186 25.38 -3.36 11.20
CA VAL A 186 24.21 -3.35 10.31
C VAL A 186 24.48 -2.35 9.19
N LYS A 187 24.33 -2.80 7.95
CA LYS A 187 24.49 -1.98 6.74
C LYS A 187 23.12 -1.56 6.25
N TYR A 188 22.94 -0.28 5.92
CA TYR A 188 21.65 0.20 5.46
C TYR A 188 21.71 1.28 4.37
N THR A 189 20.56 1.49 3.72
CA THR A 189 20.27 2.69 2.93
C THR A 189 18.77 3.02 2.98
N VAL A 190 18.42 4.28 2.75
CA VAL A 190 17.05 4.78 2.83
C VAL A 190 16.71 5.54 1.55
N PHE A 191 15.52 5.27 1.00
CA PHE A 191 14.87 6.09 0.00
C PHE A 191 13.56 6.64 0.59
N GLY A 192 13.53 7.95 0.85
CA GLY A 192 12.36 8.64 1.33
C GLY A 192 11.41 9.04 0.19
N LEU A 193 10.12 8.84 0.39
CA LEU A 193 9.06 9.37 -0.46
C LEU A 193 8.37 10.51 0.29
N GLY A 194 8.37 11.71 -0.30
CA GLY A 194 7.73 12.88 0.27
C GLY A 194 7.23 13.82 -0.81
N ASN A 195 6.72 14.98 -0.39
CA ASN A 195 6.21 16.00 -1.31
C ASN A 195 6.56 17.39 -0.76
N LYS A 196 7.23 18.23 -1.57
CA LYS A 196 7.71 19.56 -1.13
C LYS A 196 6.61 20.57 -0.82
N THR A 197 5.37 20.30 -1.21
CA THR A 197 4.22 21.16 -0.85
C THR A 197 3.82 21.04 0.62
N TYR A 198 4.26 19.97 1.31
CA TYR A 198 4.06 19.78 2.74
C TYR A 198 5.19 20.43 3.55
N GLU A 199 4.86 20.88 4.76
CA GLU A 199 5.81 21.50 5.68
C GLU A 199 6.96 20.56 6.04
N HIS A 200 6.63 19.29 6.30
CA HIS A 200 7.56 18.27 6.74
C HIS A 200 8.03 17.36 5.59
N PHE A 201 8.67 17.95 4.58
CA PHE A 201 9.17 17.23 3.41
C PHE A 201 10.14 16.09 3.78
N ASN A 202 9.76 14.84 3.45
CA ASN A 202 10.56 13.62 3.69
C ASN A 202 10.96 13.41 5.17
N ALA A 203 10.14 13.85 6.11
CA ALA A 203 10.46 13.76 7.53
C ALA A 203 10.76 12.34 7.99
N MET A 204 9.96 11.35 7.58
CA MET A 204 10.17 9.96 7.99
C MET A 204 11.47 9.37 7.44
N GLY A 205 11.75 9.57 6.15
CA GLY A 205 13.01 9.10 5.53
C GLY A 205 14.25 9.74 6.14
N LYS A 206 14.22 11.06 6.39
CA LYS A 206 15.30 11.79 7.05
C LYS A 206 15.50 11.35 8.50
N TYR A 207 14.41 11.13 9.23
CA TYR A 207 14.46 10.67 10.61
C TYR A 207 15.08 9.27 10.68
N LEU A 208 14.60 8.34 9.87
CA LEU A 208 15.07 6.96 9.85
C LEU A 208 16.56 6.87 9.51
N ASP A 209 16.98 7.53 8.43
CA ASP A 209 18.39 7.56 8.01
C ASP A 209 19.30 8.10 9.12
N LYS A 210 18.93 9.25 9.70
CA LYS A 210 19.68 9.83 10.82
C LYS A 210 19.70 8.90 12.04
N ARG A 211 18.57 8.30 12.39
CA ARG A 211 18.42 7.51 13.61
C ARG A 211 19.18 6.18 13.53
N LEU A 212 19.20 5.52 12.38
CA LEU A 212 20.00 4.32 12.17
C LEU A 212 21.50 4.59 12.33
N GLU A 213 21.99 5.72 11.79
CA GLU A 213 23.39 6.16 11.98
C GLU A 213 23.69 6.45 13.46
N GLU A 214 22.79 7.10 14.20
CA GLU A 214 22.93 7.34 15.64
C GLU A 214 23.01 6.05 16.48
N LEU A 215 22.33 4.98 16.04
CA LEU A 215 22.35 3.65 16.66
C LEU A 215 23.57 2.81 16.23
N GLY A 216 24.47 3.35 15.41
CA GLY A 216 25.73 2.69 15.03
C GLY A 216 25.70 1.94 13.68
N ALA A 217 24.58 1.97 12.95
CA ALA A 217 24.50 1.34 11.65
C ALA A 217 25.31 2.11 10.58
N GLU A 218 25.82 1.40 9.58
CA GLU A 218 26.66 1.93 8.51
C GLU A 218 25.81 2.27 7.27
N ARG A 219 25.78 3.56 6.88
CA ARG A 219 25.13 4.01 5.64
C ARG A 219 25.98 3.61 4.43
N ILE A 220 25.44 2.74 3.57
CA ILE A 220 26.13 2.26 2.36
C ILE A 220 25.93 3.19 1.16
N PHE A 221 24.80 3.89 1.11
CA PHE A 221 24.49 4.82 0.05
C PHE A 221 23.63 5.97 0.57
N ASP A 222 23.83 7.16 0.00
CA ASP A 222 23.19 8.39 0.43
C ASP A 222 21.66 8.28 0.44
N LEU A 223 21.05 8.97 1.41
CA LEU A 223 19.60 9.09 1.53
C LEU A 223 19.00 9.62 0.22
N GLY A 224 18.11 8.82 -0.38
CA GLY A 224 17.27 9.27 -1.48
C GLY A 224 16.13 10.15 -0.98
N VAL A 225 15.88 11.26 -1.67
CA VAL A 225 14.84 12.23 -1.29
C VAL A 225 13.91 12.44 -2.47
N GLY A 226 12.91 11.57 -2.59
CA GLY A 226 11.92 11.62 -3.67
C GLY A 226 10.84 12.68 -3.44
N ASP A 227 10.42 13.36 -4.51
CA ASP A 227 9.44 14.45 -4.46
C ASP A 227 8.24 14.21 -5.40
N ASP A 228 7.08 13.96 -4.80
CA ASP A 228 5.81 13.75 -5.50
C ASP A 228 5.18 15.05 -6.05
N ASP A 229 5.66 16.24 -5.66
CA ASP A 229 5.29 17.50 -6.35
C ASP A 229 5.95 17.60 -7.75
N GLY A 230 7.10 16.94 -7.91
CA GLY A 230 7.85 16.87 -9.15
C GLY A 230 7.55 15.59 -9.93
N ASN A 231 8.51 14.67 -9.92
CA ASN A 231 8.32 13.34 -10.48
C ASN A 231 9.07 12.32 -9.63
N LEU A 232 8.34 11.74 -8.70
CA LEU A 232 8.85 10.75 -7.74
C LEU A 232 9.45 9.51 -8.43
N GLU A 233 8.92 9.11 -9.60
CA GLU A 233 9.45 7.98 -10.37
C GLU A 233 10.84 8.30 -10.95
N GLU A 234 11.05 9.51 -11.48
CA GLU A 234 12.37 9.94 -11.97
C GLU A 234 13.40 10.05 -10.84
N ASP A 235 13.00 10.56 -9.67
CA ASP A 235 13.88 10.64 -8.49
C ASP A 235 14.30 9.24 -8.04
N PHE A 236 13.35 8.29 -7.99
CA PHE A 236 13.63 6.90 -7.65
C PHE A 236 14.56 6.23 -8.65
N ILE A 237 14.31 6.38 -9.96
CA ILE A 237 15.18 5.82 -11.00
C ILE A 237 16.60 6.38 -10.87
N THR A 238 16.73 7.70 -10.69
CA THR A 238 18.03 8.38 -10.60
C THR A 238 18.83 7.90 -9.39
N TRP A 239 18.17 7.75 -8.23
CA TRP A 239 18.78 7.21 -7.02
C TRP A 239 19.19 5.74 -7.23
N ARG A 240 18.30 4.91 -7.77
CA ARG A 240 18.51 3.48 -8.00
C ARG A 240 19.66 3.18 -8.96
N GLU A 241 19.79 3.96 -10.04
CA GLU A 241 20.86 3.81 -11.03
C GLU A 241 22.25 4.12 -10.46
N GLN A 242 22.35 4.95 -9.43
CA GLN A 242 23.60 5.25 -8.73
C GLN A 242 23.85 4.29 -7.56
N PHE A 243 22.79 3.86 -6.89
CA PHE A 243 22.84 2.93 -5.77
C PHE A 243 23.45 1.58 -6.15
N TRP A 244 22.96 0.92 -7.21
CA TRP A 244 23.43 -0.41 -7.56
C TRP A 244 24.93 -0.49 -7.89
N PRO A 245 25.51 0.42 -8.71
CA PRO A 245 26.95 0.46 -8.90
C PRO A 245 27.75 0.66 -7.61
N ALA A 246 27.30 1.55 -6.72
CA ALA A 246 27.97 1.78 -5.43
C ALA A 246 27.92 0.53 -4.53
N LEU A 247 26.79 -0.18 -4.54
CA LEU A 247 26.63 -1.42 -3.81
C LEU A 247 27.54 -2.53 -4.34
N CYS A 248 27.66 -2.64 -5.66
CA CYS A 248 28.55 -3.57 -6.34
C CYS A 248 30.02 -3.32 -5.97
N GLU A 249 30.45 -2.06 -5.98
CA GLU A 249 31.79 -1.66 -5.55
C GLU A 249 32.04 -2.00 -4.07
N TYR A 250 31.05 -1.77 -3.21
CA TYR A 250 31.15 -2.02 -1.78
C TYR A 250 31.28 -3.53 -1.45
N PHE A 251 30.42 -4.37 -2.01
CA PHE A 251 30.44 -5.82 -1.76
C PHE A 251 31.38 -6.60 -2.70
N GLY A 252 31.97 -5.95 -3.69
CA GLY A 252 32.83 -6.61 -4.69
C GLY A 252 32.05 -7.61 -5.57
N VAL A 253 30.78 -7.31 -5.85
CA VAL A 253 29.91 -8.12 -6.73
C VAL A 253 29.80 -7.47 -8.10
N GLU A 254 29.68 -8.29 -9.15
CA GLU A 254 29.47 -7.81 -10.52
C GLU A 254 28.03 -8.05 -10.97
N ALA A 255 27.52 -7.18 -11.83
CA ALA A 255 26.22 -7.39 -12.46
C ALA A 255 26.29 -8.64 -13.35
N THR A 256 25.28 -9.51 -13.25
CA THR A 256 25.12 -10.62 -14.18
C THR A 256 24.51 -10.07 -15.48
N ASP A 257 25.10 -10.39 -16.64
CA ASP A 257 24.66 -9.95 -17.98
C ASP A 257 23.27 -10.48 -18.42
N GLU A 258 22.52 -11.13 -17.53
CA GLU A 258 21.20 -11.69 -17.82
C GLU A 258 20.10 -10.63 -17.66
N ASP A 259 19.93 -9.78 -18.68
CA ASP A 259 18.73 -8.95 -18.84
C ASP A 259 17.55 -9.81 -19.32
N SER A 260 17.18 -10.80 -18.50
CA SER A 260 16.05 -11.69 -18.73
C SER A 260 14.80 -11.15 -18.04
N SER A 261 13.65 -11.25 -18.71
CA SER A 261 12.35 -10.91 -18.10
C SER A 261 12.03 -11.93 -17.01
N ILE A 262 12.29 -11.58 -15.75
CA ILE A 262 12.01 -12.44 -14.59
C ILE A 262 10.56 -12.23 -14.15
N ARG A 263 9.73 -13.26 -14.35
CA ARG A 263 8.35 -13.29 -13.84
C ARG A 263 8.39 -13.55 -12.33
N GLN A 264 7.56 -12.85 -11.56
CA GLN A 264 7.42 -13.10 -10.12
C GLN A 264 6.34 -14.14 -9.81
N TYR A 265 5.35 -14.27 -10.68
CA TYR A 265 4.20 -15.14 -10.47
C TYR A 265 4.02 -16.11 -11.64
N GLU A 266 3.65 -17.34 -11.32
CA GLU A 266 3.16 -18.34 -12.27
C GLU A 266 1.63 -18.25 -12.43
N LEU A 267 1.15 -18.49 -13.65
CA LEU A 267 -0.27 -18.52 -13.95
C LEU A 267 -0.80 -19.95 -13.79
N LEU A 268 -1.83 -20.11 -12.94
CA LEU A 268 -2.59 -21.34 -12.79
C LEU A 268 -4.05 -21.10 -13.20
N VAL A 269 -4.49 -21.69 -14.31
CA VAL A 269 -5.88 -21.61 -14.78
C VAL A 269 -6.71 -22.74 -14.16
N HIS A 270 -7.88 -22.41 -13.63
CA HIS A 270 -8.79 -23.36 -13.00
C HIS A 270 -9.98 -23.66 -13.91
N ASN A 271 -10.07 -24.90 -14.42
CA ASN A 271 -11.17 -25.29 -15.32
C ASN A 271 -12.42 -25.79 -14.57
N ASP A 272 -12.25 -26.48 -13.44
CA ASP A 272 -13.34 -27.10 -12.66
C ASP A 272 -13.30 -26.63 -11.19
N VAL A 273 -13.45 -25.32 -10.98
CA VAL A 273 -13.44 -24.72 -9.64
C VAL A 273 -14.85 -24.50 -9.12
N ASN A 274 -15.03 -24.79 -7.82
CA ASN A 274 -16.24 -24.41 -7.11
C ASN A 274 -16.29 -22.87 -6.98
N MET A 275 -17.28 -22.22 -7.59
CA MET A 275 -17.46 -20.77 -7.58
C MET A 275 -17.58 -20.18 -6.16
N ASN A 276 -17.96 -20.96 -5.16
CA ASN A 276 -17.96 -20.50 -3.76
C ASN A 276 -16.55 -20.28 -3.19
N LYS A 277 -15.50 -20.77 -3.88
CA LYS A 277 -14.09 -20.60 -3.54
C LYS A 277 -13.40 -19.52 -4.38
N VAL A 278 -14.14 -18.80 -5.23
CA VAL A 278 -13.62 -17.77 -6.11
C VAL A 278 -13.91 -16.39 -5.51
N TYR A 279 -12.90 -15.54 -5.47
CA TYR A 279 -13.04 -14.16 -5.06
C TYR A 279 -13.81 -13.36 -6.11
N THR A 280 -14.62 -12.42 -5.64
CA THR A 280 -15.57 -11.65 -6.44
C THR A 280 -15.48 -10.13 -6.21
N GLY A 281 -14.42 -9.67 -5.55
CA GLY A 281 -14.15 -8.25 -5.26
C GLY A 281 -13.80 -7.97 -3.80
N GLU A 282 -13.88 -8.98 -2.92
CA GLU A 282 -13.52 -8.84 -1.51
C GLU A 282 -12.01 -8.66 -1.31
N MET A 283 -11.60 -7.73 -0.43
CA MET A 283 -10.18 -7.38 -0.21
C MET A 283 -9.40 -8.41 0.62
N GLY A 284 -10.00 -8.90 1.71
CA GLY A 284 -9.35 -9.80 2.65
C GLY A 284 -9.87 -11.22 2.54
N ARG A 285 -10.65 -11.64 3.53
CA ARG A 285 -11.18 -13.01 3.59
C ARG A 285 -12.23 -13.25 2.51
N LEU A 286 -12.15 -14.41 1.85
CA LEU A 286 -13.17 -14.91 0.93
C LEU A 286 -14.59 -14.85 1.55
N LYS A 287 -15.56 -14.34 0.78
CA LYS A 287 -16.95 -14.11 1.20
C LYS A 287 -17.14 -13.10 2.33
N SER A 288 -16.13 -12.28 2.65
CA SER A 288 -16.27 -11.24 3.69
C SER A 288 -17.33 -10.19 3.35
N TYR A 289 -17.54 -9.87 2.06
CA TYR A 289 -18.58 -8.92 1.65
C TYR A 289 -20.00 -9.49 1.81
N GLU A 290 -20.17 -10.80 1.67
CA GLU A 290 -21.45 -11.48 1.91
C GLU A 290 -21.69 -11.73 3.40
N ILE A 291 -20.64 -12.10 4.14
CA ILE A 291 -20.69 -12.44 5.56
C ILE A 291 -19.90 -11.40 6.35
N GLN A 292 -20.52 -10.24 6.55
CA GLN A 292 -19.94 -9.09 7.25
C GLN A 292 -19.87 -9.34 8.75
N LYS A 293 -18.66 -9.27 9.32
CA LYS A 293 -18.42 -9.40 10.76
C LYS A 293 -17.45 -8.32 11.23
N PRO A 294 -17.75 -7.58 12.31
CA PRO A 294 -16.84 -6.59 12.88
C PRO A 294 -15.65 -7.26 13.60
N PRO A 295 -14.53 -6.55 13.83
CA PRO A 295 -14.30 -5.15 13.45
C PRO A 295 -14.12 -4.96 11.94
N PHE A 296 -14.43 -3.75 11.46
CA PHE A 296 -14.25 -3.36 10.06
C PHE A 296 -13.09 -2.38 9.96
N ASP A 297 -12.19 -2.63 9.01
CA ASP A 297 -10.94 -1.91 8.79
C ASP A 297 -10.54 -2.01 7.31
N ALA A 298 -9.32 -1.63 6.95
CA ALA A 298 -8.83 -1.69 5.57
C ALA A 298 -8.81 -3.11 4.98
N LYS A 299 -8.57 -4.14 5.80
CA LYS A 299 -8.51 -5.55 5.37
C LYS A 299 -9.90 -6.20 5.36
N ASN A 300 -10.87 -5.63 6.09
CA ASN A 300 -12.26 -6.06 6.16
C ASN A 300 -13.22 -4.85 6.12
N PRO A 301 -13.47 -4.26 4.94
CA PRO A 301 -14.30 -3.06 4.85
C PRO A 301 -15.79 -3.37 5.07
N PHE A 302 -16.51 -2.37 5.60
CA PHE A 302 -17.97 -2.44 5.79
C PHE A 302 -18.71 -2.01 4.52
N LEU A 303 -19.68 -2.82 4.07
CA LEU A 303 -20.55 -2.48 2.94
C LEU A 303 -21.69 -1.54 3.40
N ALA A 304 -21.36 -0.26 3.52
CA ALA A 304 -22.33 0.78 3.87
C ALA A 304 -23.32 1.04 2.74
N SER A 305 -24.61 1.11 3.07
CA SER A 305 -25.64 1.44 2.07
C SER A 305 -25.66 2.94 1.80
N VAL A 306 -25.76 3.35 0.53
CA VAL A 306 -25.85 4.77 0.16
C VAL A 306 -27.30 5.23 0.37
N SER A 307 -27.56 5.95 1.46
CA SER A 307 -28.90 6.43 1.81
C SER A 307 -29.27 7.71 1.07
N VAL A 308 -28.29 8.57 0.80
CA VAL A 308 -28.44 9.80 0.02
C VAL A 308 -27.34 9.89 -1.02
N ASN A 309 -27.70 10.26 -2.25
CA ASN A 309 -26.78 10.72 -3.28
C ASN A 309 -27.45 11.87 -4.04
N ARG A 310 -26.97 13.11 -3.83
CA ARG A 310 -27.56 14.31 -4.43
C ARG A 310 -26.51 15.27 -4.96
N LYS A 311 -26.85 15.95 -6.05
CA LYS A 311 -26.03 17.02 -6.62
C LYS A 311 -26.04 18.25 -5.70
N LEU A 312 -24.86 18.77 -5.37
CA LEU A 312 -24.67 19.96 -4.54
C LEU A 312 -24.68 21.25 -5.38
N ASN A 313 -24.01 21.24 -6.53
CA ASN A 313 -23.89 22.43 -7.35
C ASN A 313 -25.11 22.63 -8.25
N LYS A 314 -25.63 23.86 -8.30
CA LYS A 314 -26.80 24.22 -9.11
C LYS A 314 -26.47 24.44 -10.60
N GLY A 315 -25.21 24.73 -10.92
CA GLY A 315 -24.72 24.98 -12.27
C GLY A 315 -23.20 24.83 -12.35
N GLY A 316 -22.63 25.12 -13.52
CA GLY A 316 -21.21 24.94 -13.83
C GLY A 316 -20.88 23.59 -14.46
N GLU A 317 -19.64 23.45 -14.93
CA GLU A 317 -19.17 22.29 -15.71
C GLU A 317 -18.88 21.05 -14.84
N ARG A 318 -18.56 21.24 -13.55
CA ARG A 318 -18.22 20.15 -12.62
C ARG A 318 -19.47 19.52 -12.00
N HIS A 319 -19.35 18.26 -11.58
CA HIS A 319 -20.38 17.58 -10.80
C HIS A 319 -19.92 17.43 -9.34
N LEU A 320 -20.51 18.21 -8.43
CA LEU A 320 -20.27 18.10 -6.99
C LEU A 320 -21.44 17.33 -6.36
N MET A 321 -21.14 16.32 -5.57
CA MET A 321 -22.13 15.42 -4.97
C MET A 321 -22.00 15.36 -3.45
N HIS A 322 -23.13 15.09 -2.79
CA HIS A 322 -23.24 14.80 -1.37
C HIS A 322 -23.76 13.39 -1.21
N LEU A 323 -23.01 12.56 -0.50
CA LEU A 323 -23.37 11.19 -0.19
C LEU A 323 -23.56 11.02 1.32
N GLU A 324 -24.52 10.18 1.70
CA GLU A 324 -24.68 9.70 3.06
C GLU A 324 -24.56 8.17 3.04
N LEU A 325 -23.66 7.65 3.86
CA LEU A 325 -23.37 6.22 3.98
C LEU A 325 -23.93 5.73 5.32
N ASP A 326 -24.88 4.80 5.27
CA ASP A 326 -25.45 4.20 6.47
C ASP A 326 -24.51 3.14 7.04
N ILE A 327 -23.96 3.42 8.22
CA ILE A 327 -23.06 2.54 8.97
C ILE A 327 -23.76 1.85 10.15
N SER A 328 -25.10 1.86 10.19
CA SER A 328 -25.88 1.21 11.25
C SER A 328 -25.53 -0.27 11.38
N GLY A 329 -25.32 -0.74 12.61
CA GLY A 329 -24.95 -2.13 12.89
C GLY A 329 -23.47 -2.48 12.66
N SER A 330 -22.68 -1.60 12.05
CA SER A 330 -21.24 -1.84 11.80
C SER A 330 -20.38 -1.78 13.07
N LYS A 331 -20.83 -1.03 14.09
CA LYS A 331 -20.06 -0.62 15.28
C LYS A 331 -18.86 0.30 14.98
N ILE A 332 -18.75 0.82 13.76
CA ILE A 332 -17.75 1.84 13.41
C ILE A 332 -18.01 3.09 14.25
N ARG A 333 -16.93 3.73 14.69
CA ARG A 333 -16.93 5.02 15.39
C ARG A 333 -16.08 5.98 14.57
N TYR A 334 -16.49 7.24 14.53
CA TYR A 334 -15.76 8.31 13.89
C TYR A 334 -16.13 9.64 14.55
N ASP A 335 -15.24 10.61 14.46
CA ASP A 335 -15.43 12.00 14.88
C ASP A 335 -15.34 12.95 13.68
N SER A 336 -15.75 14.21 13.88
CA SER A 336 -15.66 15.23 12.84
C SER A 336 -14.20 15.59 12.58
N GLY A 337 -13.75 15.38 11.35
CA GLY A 337 -12.34 15.52 10.96
C GLY A 337 -11.71 14.20 10.51
N ASP A 338 -12.33 13.07 10.88
CA ASP A 338 -11.90 11.76 10.39
C ASP A 338 -12.18 11.60 8.89
N HIS A 339 -11.42 10.69 8.29
CA HIS A 339 -11.52 10.36 6.87
C HIS A 339 -12.26 9.03 6.69
N VAL A 340 -13.00 8.92 5.57
CA VAL A 340 -13.61 7.67 5.12
C VAL A 340 -12.89 7.17 3.88
N ALA A 341 -12.29 5.99 3.96
CA ALA A 341 -11.70 5.30 2.81
C ALA A 341 -12.77 4.44 2.11
N VAL A 342 -12.72 4.39 0.77
CA VAL A 342 -13.65 3.60 -0.05
C VAL A 342 -12.86 2.80 -1.08
N PHE A 343 -13.23 1.54 -1.28
CA PHE A 343 -12.70 0.71 -2.37
C PHE A 343 -13.62 0.86 -3.61
N PRO A 344 -13.17 1.54 -4.68
CA PRO A 344 -13.99 1.75 -5.86
C PRO A 344 -14.02 0.50 -6.77
N THR A 345 -14.85 0.58 -7.82
CA THR A 345 -14.84 -0.38 -8.93
C THR A 345 -14.54 0.39 -10.22
N ASN A 346 -13.62 -0.12 -11.03
CA ASN A 346 -13.30 0.47 -12.35
C ASN A 346 -14.51 0.44 -13.29
N ASP A 347 -14.48 1.33 -14.30
CA ASP A 347 -15.51 1.34 -15.34
C ASP A 347 -15.51 0.02 -16.14
N ALA A 348 -16.64 -0.69 -16.11
CA ALA A 348 -16.84 -1.95 -16.80
C ALA A 348 -16.57 -1.85 -18.32
N LYS A 349 -16.75 -0.67 -18.93
CA LYS A 349 -16.41 -0.43 -20.33
C LYS A 349 -14.90 -0.53 -20.55
N ILE A 350 -14.10 0.12 -19.71
CA ILE A 350 -12.63 0.08 -19.80
C ILE A 350 -12.15 -1.36 -19.64
N VAL A 351 -12.65 -2.07 -18.61
CA VAL A 351 -12.31 -3.48 -18.37
C VAL A 351 -12.64 -4.35 -19.59
N THR A 352 -13.83 -4.16 -20.16
CA THR A 352 -14.26 -4.92 -21.35
C THR A 352 -13.41 -4.59 -22.58
N ASP A 353 -13.04 -3.33 -22.77
CA ASP A 353 -12.22 -2.92 -23.91
C ASP A 353 -10.78 -3.45 -23.79
N ILE A 354 -10.22 -3.55 -22.58
CA ILE A 354 -8.94 -4.23 -22.30
C ILE A 354 -9.02 -5.72 -22.71
N GLY A 355 -10.07 -6.44 -22.30
CA GLY A 355 -10.23 -7.84 -22.70
C GLY A 355 -10.33 -8.03 -24.22
N LYS A 356 -11.03 -7.12 -24.91
CA LYS A 356 -11.14 -7.14 -26.37
C LYS A 356 -9.82 -6.88 -27.07
N ILE A 357 -9.07 -5.84 -26.68
CA ILE A 357 -7.80 -5.50 -27.33
C ILE A 357 -6.73 -6.59 -27.11
N LEU A 358 -6.76 -7.25 -25.95
CA LEU A 358 -5.89 -8.38 -25.62
C LEU A 358 -6.43 -9.73 -26.12
N ASN A 359 -7.60 -9.75 -26.78
CA ASN A 359 -8.27 -10.96 -27.26
C ASN A 359 -8.33 -12.09 -26.20
N THR A 360 -8.71 -11.74 -24.98
CA THR A 360 -8.71 -12.64 -23.82
C THR A 360 -10.12 -12.77 -23.24
N ASP A 361 -10.53 -14.00 -22.93
CA ASP A 361 -11.76 -14.23 -22.18
C ASP A 361 -11.56 -13.81 -20.71
N LEU A 362 -12.29 -12.77 -20.31
CA LEU A 362 -12.14 -12.17 -18.99
C LEU A 362 -12.78 -13.00 -17.86
N ASP A 363 -13.63 -13.97 -18.20
CA ASP A 363 -14.37 -14.77 -17.22
C ASP A 363 -13.62 -16.06 -16.85
N ILE A 364 -12.42 -16.27 -17.39
CA ILE A 364 -11.49 -17.33 -16.98
C ILE A 364 -11.10 -17.15 -15.51
N VAL A 365 -11.27 -18.20 -14.71
CA VAL A 365 -10.82 -18.26 -13.32
C VAL A 365 -9.34 -18.68 -13.27
N PHE A 366 -8.52 -17.91 -12.57
CA PHE A 366 -7.09 -18.14 -12.44
C PHE A 366 -6.56 -17.79 -11.04
N SER A 367 -5.36 -18.26 -10.74
CA SER A 367 -4.50 -17.78 -9.67
C SER A 367 -3.16 -17.34 -10.24
N LEU A 368 -2.54 -16.35 -9.60
CA LEU A 368 -1.14 -16.00 -9.80
C LEU A 368 -0.36 -16.36 -8.54
N ASN A 369 0.34 -17.49 -8.56
CA ASN A 369 1.10 -17.97 -7.40
C ASN A 369 2.52 -17.42 -7.45
N ASN A 370 3.02 -16.92 -6.33
CA ASN A 370 4.38 -16.41 -6.24
C ASN A 370 5.38 -17.55 -6.44
N LEU A 371 6.37 -17.36 -7.32
CA LEU A 371 7.44 -18.33 -7.56
C LEU A 371 8.38 -18.46 -6.35
N ASP A 372 8.43 -17.42 -5.51
CA ASP A 372 9.05 -17.51 -4.19
C ASP A 372 8.09 -18.19 -3.21
N GLU A 373 8.19 -19.51 -3.08
CA GLU A 373 7.36 -20.31 -2.17
C GLU A 373 7.46 -19.86 -0.71
N GLU A 374 8.56 -19.19 -0.34
CA GLU A 374 8.85 -18.72 1.02
C GLU A 374 8.26 -17.34 1.31
N SER A 375 7.83 -16.59 0.27
CA SER A 375 7.23 -15.27 0.45
C SER A 375 5.86 -15.36 1.12
N ASN A 376 5.59 -14.50 2.11
CA ASN A 376 4.26 -14.38 2.72
C ASN A 376 3.21 -13.86 1.70
N LYS A 377 3.65 -13.08 0.70
CA LYS A 377 2.81 -12.58 -0.39
C LYS A 377 2.62 -13.67 -1.45
N LYS A 378 1.72 -14.62 -1.18
CA LYS A 378 1.42 -15.77 -2.07
C LYS A 378 0.83 -15.38 -3.42
N HIS A 379 0.08 -14.28 -3.46
CA HIS A 379 -0.60 -13.79 -4.66
C HIS A 379 -0.48 -12.27 -4.76
N PRO A 380 -0.57 -11.68 -5.97
CA PRO A 380 -0.52 -10.22 -6.13
C PRO A 380 -1.81 -9.53 -5.65
N PHE A 381 -2.93 -10.27 -5.62
CA PHE A 381 -4.25 -9.86 -5.17
C PHE A 381 -5.07 -11.11 -4.80
N PRO A 382 -6.27 -10.99 -4.20
CA PRO A 382 -7.06 -12.16 -3.78
C PRO A 382 -7.32 -13.16 -4.92
N CYS A 383 -6.82 -14.38 -4.75
CA CYS A 383 -6.91 -15.50 -5.71
C CYS A 383 -7.48 -16.76 -5.04
N PRO A 384 -8.17 -17.65 -5.79
CA PRO A 384 -8.46 -17.58 -7.23
C PRO A 384 -9.55 -16.55 -7.56
N THR A 385 -9.46 -15.92 -8.73
CA THR A 385 -10.40 -14.89 -9.21
C THR A 385 -10.49 -14.91 -10.74
N THR A 386 -11.42 -14.16 -11.34
CA THR A 386 -11.46 -13.97 -12.81
C THR A 386 -10.66 -12.75 -13.24
N TYR A 387 -10.23 -12.69 -14.51
CA TYR A 387 -9.54 -11.50 -15.02
C TYR A 387 -10.46 -10.26 -14.94
N ARG A 388 -11.76 -10.44 -15.19
CA ARG A 388 -12.76 -9.39 -15.04
C ARG A 388 -12.77 -8.83 -13.63
N THR A 389 -12.84 -9.70 -12.61
CA THR A 389 -12.86 -9.27 -11.20
C THR A 389 -11.56 -8.56 -10.82
N ALA A 390 -10.40 -9.12 -11.21
CA ALA A 390 -9.10 -8.51 -10.92
C ALA A 390 -8.98 -7.10 -11.53
N LEU A 391 -9.31 -6.93 -12.81
CA LEU A 391 -9.31 -5.63 -13.49
C LEU A 391 -10.37 -4.66 -12.96
N SER A 392 -11.46 -5.17 -12.38
CA SER A 392 -12.55 -4.33 -11.86
C SER A 392 -12.25 -3.78 -10.46
N HIS A 393 -11.63 -4.58 -9.58
CA HIS A 393 -11.54 -4.28 -8.15
C HIS A 393 -10.13 -4.20 -7.58
N TYR A 394 -9.15 -4.89 -8.17
CA TYR A 394 -7.84 -5.08 -7.53
C TYR A 394 -6.70 -4.35 -8.22
N LEU A 395 -6.89 -3.94 -9.48
CA LEU A 395 -5.85 -3.35 -10.30
C LEU A 395 -6.18 -1.91 -10.66
N ASP A 396 -5.16 -1.07 -10.62
CA ASP A 396 -5.22 0.25 -11.23
C ASP A 396 -4.97 0.13 -12.73
N ILE A 397 -5.96 0.56 -13.51
CA ILE A 397 -5.94 0.54 -14.98
C ILE A 397 -6.19 1.93 -15.56
N THR A 398 -6.09 2.97 -14.74
CA THR A 398 -6.44 4.34 -15.12
C THR A 398 -5.29 5.32 -14.95
N ASN A 399 -4.39 5.09 -13.99
CA ASN A 399 -3.20 5.91 -13.86
C ASN A 399 -2.16 5.58 -14.93
N PRO A 400 -1.29 6.56 -15.30
CA PRO A 400 -0.17 6.31 -16.20
C PRO A 400 0.70 5.14 -15.72
N PRO A 401 0.97 4.13 -16.57
CA PRO A 401 1.83 3.02 -16.19
C PRO A 401 3.25 3.48 -15.85
N ARG A 402 3.82 2.89 -14.79
CA ARG A 402 5.20 3.15 -14.37
C ARG A 402 6.23 2.60 -15.38
N THR A 403 7.45 3.12 -15.32
CA THR A 403 8.51 2.83 -16.30
C THR A 403 8.90 1.35 -16.38
N ASN A 404 8.96 0.67 -15.23
CA ASN A 404 9.18 -0.78 -15.11
C ASN A 404 8.09 -1.58 -15.85
N VAL A 405 6.82 -1.19 -15.74
CA VAL A 405 5.72 -1.86 -16.44
C VAL A 405 5.89 -1.70 -17.95
N LEU A 406 6.22 -0.50 -18.42
CA LEU A 406 6.49 -0.24 -19.84
C LEU A 406 7.71 -1.04 -20.36
N TYR A 407 8.77 -1.14 -19.55
CA TYR A 407 9.96 -1.94 -19.87
C TYR A 407 9.61 -3.42 -20.08
N GLU A 408 8.89 -4.01 -19.13
CA GLU A 408 8.50 -5.42 -19.19
C GLU A 408 7.48 -5.70 -20.30
N LEU A 409 6.62 -4.72 -20.65
CA LEU A 409 5.69 -4.85 -21.76
C LEU A 409 6.36 -4.72 -23.14
N ALA A 410 7.54 -4.09 -23.22
CA ALA A 410 8.23 -3.85 -24.48
C ALA A 410 8.53 -5.13 -25.25
N GLN A 411 8.80 -6.25 -24.56
CA GLN A 411 9.08 -7.54 -25.21
C GLN A 411 7.88 -8.14 -25.96
N TYR A 412 6.66 -7.69 -25.65
CA TYR A 412 5.44 -8.15 -26.31
C TYR A 412 5.02 -7.27 -27.50
N ALA A 413 5.71 -6.14 -27.73
CA ALA A 413 5.47 -5.31 -28.90
C ALA A 413 6.07 -5.97 -30.15
N SER A 414 5.22 -6.32 -31.12
CA SER A 414 5.64 -6.94 -32.38
C SER A 414 6.28 -5.94 -33.36
N ASP A 415 5.93 -4.66 -33.26
CA ASP A 415 6.60 -3.59 -34.00
C ASP A 415 7.87 -3.13 -33.29
N SER A 416 9.00 -3.21 -33.99
CA SER A 416 10.32 -2.87 -33.44
C SER A 416 10.41 -1.41 -33.01
N LYS A 417 9.71 -0.48 -33.69
CA LYS A 417 9.70 0.92 -33.27
C LYS A 417 8.94 1.12 -31.96
N ALA A 418 7.78 0.47 -31.82
CA ALA A 418 7.02 0.49 -30.56
C ALA A 418 7.81 -0.17 -29.41
N GLN A 419 8.50 -1.27 -29.67
CA GLN A 419 9.36 -1.93 -28.68
C GLN A 419 10.50 -1.01 -28.21
N GLU A 420 11.23 -0.38 -29.14
CA GLU A 420 12.28 0.58 -28.80
C GLU A 420 11.72 1.79 -28.04
N PHE A 421 10.54 2.26 -28.43
CA PHE A 421 9.86 3.37 -27.77
C PHE A 421 9.54 3.06 -26.30
N LEU A 422 8.96 1.89 -26.02
CA LEU A 422 8.67 1.42 -24.66
C LEU A 422 9.94 1.29 -23.81
N ARG A 423 11.03 0.74 -24.38
CA ARG A 423 12.32 0.65 -23.69
C ARG A 423 12.94 2.02 -23.42
N LYS A 424 12.82 2.95 -24.37
CA LYS A 424 13.32 4.32 -24.20
C LYS A 424 12.58 5.09 -23.12
N MET A 425 11.26 4.91 -22.98
CA MET A 425 10.49 5.52 -21.89
C MET A 425 10.93 5.03 -20.51
N ALA A 426 11.53 3.84 -20.43
CA ALA A 426 12.09 3.31 -19.19
C ALA A 426 13.55 3.71 -18.93
N SER A 427 14.20 4.42 -19.86
CA SER A 427 15.56 4.91 -19.71
C SER A 427 15.59 6.26 -18.98
N SER A 428 16.61 6.47 -18.16
CA SER A 428 16.91 7.77 -17.55
C SER A 428 17.45 8.84 -18.51
N SER A 429 17.61 8.52 -19.80
CA SER A 429 18.06 9.47 -20.83
C SER A 429 17.12 10.67 -20.97
N SER A 430 17.67 11.84 -21.30
CA SER A 430 16.91 13.10 -21.44
C SER A 430 15.74 12.97 -22.41
N ASP A 431 15.94 12.25 -23.52
CA ASP A 431 14.92 12.08 -24.56
C ASP A 431 13.81 11.13 -24.10
N GLY A 432 14.16 10.05 -23.38
CA GLY A 432 13.19 9.12 -22.78
C GLY A 432 12.32 9.80 -21.72
N LYS A 433 12.93 10.62 -20.86
CA LYS A 433 12.23 11.40 -19.82
C LYS A 433 11.25 12.42 -20.40
N VAL A 434 11.65 13.15 -21.45
CA VAL A 434 10.76 14.11 -22.13
C VAL A 434 9.54 13.41 -22.73
N GLN A 435 9.75 12.23 -23.33
CA GLN A 435 8.68 11.43 -23.91
C GLN A 435 7.64 11.00 -22.86
N LEU A 436 8.11 10.54 -21.69
CA LEU A 436 7.26 10.12 -20.57
C LEU A 436 6.42 11.30 -20.03
N ARG A 437 7.04 12.46 -19.80
CA ARG A 437 6.34 13.66 -19.30
C ARG A 437 5.25 14.17 -20.24
N CYS A 438 5.48 14.09 -21.56
CA CYS A 438 4.46 14.46 -22.54
C CYS A 438 3.24 13.54 -22.46
N THR A 439 3.45 12.24 -22.27
CA THR A 439 2.36 11.27 -22.11
C THR A 439 1.59 11.45 -20.80
N GLU A 440 2.26 11.71 -19.67
CA GLU A 440 1.63 11.98 -18.37
C GLU A 440 0.79 13.27 -18.40
N SER A 441 1.26 14.29 -19.13
CA SER A 441 0.58 15.59 -19.24
C SER A 441 -0.63 15.59 -20.18
N GLY A 442 -0.92 14.48 -20.87
CA GLY A 442 -1.96 14.39 -21.90
C GLY A 442 -1.72 15.34 -23.09
N LYS A 443 -0.49 15.84 -23.27
CA LYS A 443 -0.10 16.75 -24.35
C LYS A 443 0.61 15.94 -25.43
N ASN A 444 -0.15 15.46 -26.41
CA ASN A 444 0.39 14.93 -27.67
C ASN A 444 0.69 16.05 -28.65
#